data_AF-A0A318YLJ4-F1
#
_entry.id   AF-A0A318YLJ4-F1
#
_cell.length_a   1.000
_cell.length_b   1.000
_cell.length_c   1.000
_cell.angle_alpha   90.00
_cell.angle_beta   90.00
_cell.angle_gamma   90.00
#
_symmetry.space_group_name_H-M   'P 1'
#
loop_
_entity.id
_entity.type
_entity.pdbx_description
1 polymer ?
#
loop_
_entity_poly.entity_id
_entity_poly.type
_entity_poly.pdbx_seq_one_letter_code
_entity_poly.pdbx_strand_id
1 'polypeptide(L)'
;MVSSTTGKILETPPGPAYWVANMVSPVLFSQAAHELITGPEAVGCLFEIGLSDALSGPINQTKKAASSSVKYVSAWKRGPNAISALLHAAGTLFSMGYPISLTKFNDEGGDAHPVFVSDLPNYQWNHSVKYWHESESSHDWRFRNDITWLRDHLVGDSVIFPAAGYIAMAIGAIYQKTYATGQIPEGTSISELPFKLRNVTFPQMLALDTKSGT
;
A
#
# COMPACT_ATOMS: atom_id res chain seq x y z
N MET A 1 -28.27 27.58 4.05
CA MET A 1 -28.14 27.38 5.52
C MET A 1 -29.40 26.70 6.02
N VAL A 2 -29.30 25.60 6.77
CA VAL A 2 -30.46 24.95 7.41
C VAL A 2 -30.62 25.49 8.83
N SER A 3 -31.80 26.00 9.17
CA SER A 3 -32.09 26.59 10.48
C SER A 3 -32.64 25.53 11.45
N SER A 4 -32.04 25.42 12.63
CA SER A 4 -32.57 24.59 13.72
C SER A 4 -33.70 25.27 14.51
N THR A 5 -33.90 26.58 14.39
CA THR A 5 -35.05 27.28 15.00
C THR A 5 -36.34 27.04 14.23
N THR A 6 -36.26 26.93 12.89
CA THR A 6 -37.43 26.80 12.01
C THR A 6 -37.53 25.43 11.32
N GLY A 7 -36.47 24.62 11.36
CA GLY A 7 -36.42 23.29 10.73
C GLY A 7 -36.38 23.31 9.19
N LYS A 8 -36.06 24.46 8.58
CA LYS A 8 -36.08 24.68 7.12
C LYS A 8 -34.81 25.36 6.63
N ILE A 9 -34.56 25.25 5.33
CA ILE A 9 -33.54 26.05 4.64
C ILE A 9 -33.95 27.53 4.71
N LEU A 10 -33.00 28.37 5.12
CA LEU A 10 -33.17 29.83 5.10
C LEU A 10 -32.75 30.37 3.73
N GLU A 11 -33.68 31.08 3.09
CA GLU A 11 -33.46 31.77 1.81
C GLU A 11 -32.80 33.15 2.00
N THR A 12 -33.01 33.78 3.16
CA THR A 12 -32.48 35.10 3.50
C THR A 12 -31.72 35.09 4.83
N PRO A 13 -30.77 36.03 5.04
CA PRO A 13 -30.07 36.15 6.32
C PRO A 13 -31.02 36.44 7.50
N PRO A 14 -30.78 35.85 8.68
CA PRO A 14 -31.67 36.01 9.83
C PRO A 14 -31.61 37.43 10.42
N GLY A 15 -32.78 38.03 10.64
CA GLY A 15 -32.93 39.34 11.29
C GLY A 15 -33.12 39.26 12.83
N PRO A 16 -33.30 40.40 13.52
CA PRO A 16 -33.45 40.43 14.98
C PRO A 16 -34.56 39.53 15.54
N ALA A 17 -35.71 39.46 14.86
CA ALA A 17 -36.82 38.61 15.26
C ALA A 17 -36.46 37.11 15.26
N TYR A 18 -35.60 36.68 14.33
CA TYR A 18 -35.11 35.30 14.30
C TYR A 18 -34.26 34.98 15.53
N TRP A 19 -33.37 35.89 15.92
CA TRP A 19 -32.52 35.69 17.10
C TRP A 19 -33.33 35.64 18.39
N VAL A 20 -34.39 36.44 18.50
CA VAL A 20 -35.37 36.31 19.60
C VAL A 20 -36.03 34.94 19.56
N ALA A 21 -36.54 34.52 18.39
CA ALA A 21 -37.16 33.21 18.22
C ALA A 21 -36.21 32.04 18.58
N ASN A 22 -34.93 32.15 18.23
CA ASN A 22 -33.91 31.16 18.56
C ASN A 22 -33.69 30.99 20.07
N MET A 23 -33.93 32.04 20.85
CA MET A 23 -33.80 31.99 22.31
C MET A 23 -35.07 31.53 23.03
N VAL A 24 -36.25 31.66 22.40
CA VAL A 24 -37.55 31.36 23.05
C VAL A 24 -38.25 30.12 22.48
N SER A 25 -37.84 29.64 21.31
CA SER A 25 -38.42 28.47 20.64
C SER A 25 -37.56 27.21 20.88
N PRO A 26 -38.14 26.00 20.80
CA PRO A 26 -37.38 24.77 20.87
C PRO A 26 -36.42 24.61 19.69
N VAL A 27 -35.25 24.02 19.93
CA VAL A 27 -34.25 23.72 18.90
C VAL A 27 -34.59 22.42 18.18
N LEU A 28 -34.96 22.50 16.91
CA LEU A 28 -35.29 21.39 16.01
C LEU A 28 -34.02 20.77 15.40
N PHE A 29 -33.07 20.36 16.25
CA PHE A 29 -31.76 19.88 15.83
C PHE A 29 -31.82 18.64 14.93
N SER A 30 -32.59 17.62 15.31
CA SER A 30 -32.68 16.36 14.55
C SER A 30 -33.21 16.58 13.13
N GLN A 31 -34.22 17.44 12.98
CA GLN A 31 -34.79 17.81 11.69
C GLN A 31 -33.77 18.56 10.82
N ALA A 32 -33.08 19.56 11.38
CA ALA A 32 -32.07 20.31 10.65
C ALA A 32 -30.87 19.42 10.23
N ALA A 33 -30.43 18.53 11.12
CA ALA A 33 -29.38 17.56 10.82
C ALA A 33 -29.82 16.54 9.76
N HIS A 34 -31.08 16.10 9.78
CA HIS A 34 -31.61 15.21 8.76
C HIS A 34 -31.61 15.88 7.38
N GLU A 35 -32.10 17.12 7.29
CA GLU A 35 -32.09 17.91 6.05
C GLU A 35 -30.66 18.08 5.47
N LEU A 36 -29.65 18.31 6.32
CA LEU A 36 -28.25 18.38 5.87
C LEU A 36 -27.72 17.04 5.32
N ILE A 37 -28.27 15.92 5.77
CA ILE A 37 -27.80 14.57 5.41
C ILE A 37 -28.54 14.02 4.18
N THR A 38 -29.83 14.33 4.03
CA THR A 38 -30.70 13.71 3.02
C THR A 38 -31.29 14.71 2.03
N GLY A 39 -31.15 16.02 2.28
CA GLY A 39 -31.71 17.06 1.43
C GLY A 39 -31.05 17.12 0.04
N PRO A 40 -31.56 17.99 -0.85
CA PRO A 40 -31.05 18.13 -2.21
C PRO A 40 -29.58 18.58 -2.26
N GLU A 41 -29.12 19.29 -1.22
CA GLU A 41 -27.73 19.72 -1.04
C GLU A 41 -27.04 18.92 0.08
N ALA A 42 -27.26 17.60 0.12
CA ALA A 42 -26.68 16.73 1.13
C ALA A 42 -25.15 16.86 1.22
N VAL A 43 -24.64 16.96 2.44
CA VAL A 43 -23.20 17.19 2.68
C VAL A 43 -22.39 15.89 2.72
N GLY A 44 -21.15 15.92 2.22
CA GLY A 44 -20.21 14.80 2.29
C GLY A 44 -19.53 14.63 3.67
N CYS A 45 -19.51 15.68 4.48
CA CYS A 45 -18.92 15.68 5.81
C CYS A 45 -19.63 16.68 6.73
N LEU A 46 -19.85 16.29 7.97
CA LEU A 46 -20.32 17.13 9.06
C LEU A 46 -19.13 17.50 9.95
N PHE A 47 -18.85 18.79 10.09
CA PHE A 47 -17.79 19.31 10.92
C PHE A 47 -18.37 20.06 12.12
N GLU A 48 -18.22 19.52 13.32
CA GLU A 48 -18.69 20.18 14.54
C GLU A 48 -17.68 21.22 15.04
N ILE A 49 -18.17 22.45 15.18
CA ILE A 49 -17.48 23.52 15.87
C ILE A 49 -18.17 23.69 17.23
N GLY A 50 -17.51 23.30 18.31
CA GLY A 50 -18.14 23.32 19.62
C GLY A 50 -17.25 22.80 20.73
N LEU A 51 -17.77 22.91 21.96
CA LEU A 51 -17.08 22.49 23.16
C LEU A 51 -17.25 20.96 23.35
N SER A 52 -16.29 20.20 22.82
CA SER A 52 -16.07 18.78 23.11
C SER A 52 -17.09 17.76 22.58
N ASP A 53 -17.12 17.54 21.26
CA ASP A 53 -17.79 16.39 20.60
C ASP A 53 -19.22 16.12 21.11
N ALA A 54 -19.93 17.17 21.50
CA ALA A 54 -21.14 17.08 22.30
C ALA A 54 -22.33 16.60 21.47
N LEU A 55 -22.30 16.87 20.16
CA LEU A 55 -23.36 16.47 19.24
C LEU A 55 -23.08 15.11 18.58
N SER A 56 -21.98 14.44 18.93
CA SER A 56 -21.62 13.13 18.37
C SER A 56 -22.72 12.09 18.55
N GLY A 57 -23.31 11.99 19.75
CA GLY A 57 -24.41 11.09 20.04
C GLY A 57 -25.63 11.37 19.16
N PRO A 58 -26.23 12.58 19.24
CA PRO A 58 -27.37 12.98 18.42
C PRO A 58 -27.13 12.85 16.91
N ILE A 59 -25.98 13.26 16.39
CA ILE A 59 -25.65 13.15 14.97
C ILE A 59 -25.57 11.69 14.53
N ASN A 60 -24.93 10.82 15.34
CA ASN A 60 -24.86 9.41 15.01
C ASN A 60 -26.24 8.74 15.01
N GLN A 61 -27.16 9.17 15.88
CA GLN A 61 -28.55 8.71 15.86
C GLN A 61 -29.25 9.15 14.57
N THR A 62 -29.13 10.42 14.16
CA THR A 62 -29.73 10.92 12.91
C THR A 62 -29.15 10.24 11.68
N LYS A 63 -27.82 10.04 11.64
CA LYS A 63 -27.14 9.30 10.56
C LYS A 63 -27.67 7.88 10.42
N LYS A 64 -27.83 7.19 11.56
CA LYS A 64 -28.37 5.84 11.60
C LYS A 64 -29.81 5.80 11.09
N ALA A 65 -30.66 6.74 11.53
CA ALA A 65 -32.04 6.86 11.06
C ALA A 65 -32.12 7.15 9.55
N ALA A 66 -31.22 7.98 9.03
CA ALA A 66 -31.12 8.31 7.61
C ALA A 66 -30.39 7.25 6.76
N SER A 67 -29.91 6.16 7.36
CA SER A 67 -29.05 5.15 6.71
C SER A 67 -27.87 5.74 5.94
N SER A 68 -27.31 6.86 6.45
CA SER A 68 -26.24 7.60 5.78
C SER A 68 -24.86 7.28 6.37
N SER A 69 -23.88 7.14 5.49
CA SER A 69 -22.47 6.92 5.83
C SER A 69 -21.66 8.23 5.96
N VAL A 70 -22.33 9.40 5.90
CA VAL A 70 -21.69 10.73 5.99
C VAL A 70 -20.68 10.81 7.12
N LYS A 71 -19.50 11.38 6.84
CA LYS A 71 -18.46 11.48 7.86
C LYS A 71 -18.77 12.60 8.84
N TYR A 72 -18.40 12.37 10.10
CA TYR A 72 -18.58 13.33 11.18
C TYR A 72 -17.24 13.51 11.88
N VAL A 73 -16.83 14.76 12.03
CA VAL A 73 -15.55 15.17 12.61
C VAL A 73 -15.81 16.31 13.58
N SER A 74 -15.28 16.22 14.79
CA SER A 74 -15.35 17.32 15.77
C SER A 74 -14.02 18.06 15.84
N ALA A 75 -14.07 19.38 15.86
CA ALA A 75 -12.89 20.24 15.93
C ALA A 75 -12.16 20.18 17.28
N TRP A 76 -12.87 19.83 18.37
CA TRP A 76 -12.35 19.93 19.72
C TRP A 76 -12.88 18.80 20.60
N LYS A 77 -12.02 18.29 21.50
CA LYS A 77 -12.39 17.32 22.54
C LYS A 77 -11.90 17.81 23.90
N ARG A 78 -12.73 17.68 24.93
CA ARG A 78 -12.39 18.04 26.31
C ARG A 78 -11.32 17.10 26.84
N GLY A 79 -10.34 17.66 27.54
CA GLY A 79 -9.27 16.92 28.19
C GLY A 79 -7.90 17.27 27.63
N PRO A 80 -6.86 16.53 28.04
CA PRO A 80 -5.47 16.84 27.73
C PRO A 80 -5.14 16.75 26.22
N ASN A 81 -5.97 16.07 25.43
CA ASN A 81 -5.73 15.79 24.02
C ASN A 81 -6.47 16.74 23.07
N ALA A 82 -6.85 17.93 23.53
CA ALA A 82 -7.64 18.87 22.74
C ALA A 82 -6.93 19.30 21.43
N ILE A 83 -5.63 19.60 21.50
CA ILE A 83 -4.82 19.94 20.31
C ILE A 83 -4.74 18.75 19.36
N SER A 84 -4.52 17.54 19.88
CA SER A 84 -4.50 16.32 19.07
C SER A 84 -5.82 16.10 18.33
N ALA A 85 -6.97 16.41 18.96
CA ALA A 85 -8.28 16.35 18.29
C ALA A 85 -8.38 17.34 17.12
N LEU A 86 -7.87 18.56 17.30
CA LEU A 86 -7.84 19.56 16.24
C LEU A 86 -6.91 19.15 15.07
N LEU A 87 -5.70 18.66 15.38
CA LEU A 87 -4.76 18.12 14.39
C LEU A 87 -5.38 16.94 13.63
N HIS A 88 -6.04 16.02 14.34
CA HIS A 88 -6.73 14.88 13.75
C HIS A 88 -7.86 15.34 12.83
N ALA A 89 -8.63 16.36 13.23
CA ALA A 89 -9.70 16.91 12.40
C ALA A 89 -9.15 17.51 11.09
N ALA A 90 -8.08 18.30 11.17
CA ALA A 90 -7.41 18.86 10.00
C ALA A 90 -6.87 17.75 9.07
N GLY A 91 -6.19 16.74 9.63
CA GLY A 91 -5.68 15.60 8.87
C GLY A 91 -6.79 14.76 8.23
N THR A 92 -7.93 14.60 8.92
CA THR A 92 -9.11 13.91 8.37
C THR A 92 -9.69 14.67 7.18
N LEU A 93 -9.89 15.98 7.32
CA LEU A 93 -10.41 16.83 6.23
C LEU A 93 -9.46 16.83 5.02
N PHE A 94 -8.15 16.92 5.26
CA PHE A 94 -7.14 16.83 4.21
C PHE A 94 -7.17 15.47 3.49
N SER A 95 -7.23 14.37 4.24
CA SER A 95 -7.30 13.00 3.68
C SER A 95 -8.59 12.75 2.91
N MET A 96 -9.66 13.47 3.22
CA MET A 96 -10.92 13.46 2.47
C MET A 96 -10.89 14.33 1.21
N GLY A 97 -9.79 15.06 0.96
CA GLY A 97 -9.61 15.92 -0.21
C GLY A 97 -10.23 17.31 -0.09
N TYR A 98 -10.64 17.74 1.12
CA TYR A 98 -11.09 19.12 1.31
C TYR A 98 -9.92 20.11 1.19
N PRO A 99 -10.15 21.33 0.69
CA PRO A 99 -9.10 22.32 0.43
C PRO A 99 -8.62 23.02 1.72
N ILE A 100 -8.14 22.24 2.69
CA ILE A 100 -7.52 22.75 3.92
C ILE A 100 -6.03 23.04 3.67
N SER A 101 -5.58 24.23 4.04
CA SER A 101 -4.16 24.60 3.99
C SER A 101 -3.47 24.13 5.25
N LEU A 102 -2.83 22.95 5.18
CA LEU A 102 -2.04 22.43 6.30
C LEU A 102 -0.84 23.33 6.64
N THR A 103 -0.30 24.04 5.65
CA THR A 103 0.76 25.03 5.86
C THR A 103 0.31 26.16 6.79
N LYS A 104 -0.85 26.77 6.53
CA LYS A 104 -1.43 27.79 7.42
C LYS A 104 -1.85 27.23 8.77
N PHE A 105 -2.32 25.99 8.79
CA PHE A 105 -2.78 25.34 10.03
C PHE A 105 -1.62 24.97 10.97
N ASN A 106 -0.46 24.62 10.41
CA ASN A 106 0.76 24.32 11.16
C ASN A 106 1.66 25.56 11.35
N ASP A 107 1.22 26.75 10.93
CA ASP A 107 1.98 27.99 11.09
C ASP A 107 1.85 28.48 12.54
N GLU A 108 2.94 28.36 13.29
CA GLU A 108 3.03 28.84 14.68
C GLU A 108 3.40 30.34 14.76
N GLY A 109 3.49 31.04 13.63
CA GLY A 109 3.71 32.49 13.57
C GLY A 109 5.11 32.95 13.99
N GLY A 110 6.11 32.05 14.01
CA GLY A 110 7.51 32.35 14.30
C GLY A 110 8.43 32.21 13.08
N ASP A 111 9.69 32.63 13.21
CA ASP A 111 10.76 32.45 12.19
C ASP A 111 11.20 30.98 12.01
N ALA A 112 10.35 30.02 12.36
CA ALA A 112 10.67 28.61 12.28
C ALA A 112 10.84 28.18 10.81
N HIS A 113 12.06 27.83 10.44
CA HIS A 113 12.36 27.30 9.11
C HIS A 113 11.92 25.83 9.00
N PRO A 114 11.38 25.39 7.85
CA PRO A 114 10.98 24.01 7.65
C PRO A 114 12.19 23.07 7.84
N VAL A 115 12.01 22.03 8.65
CA VAL A 115 13.03 20.99 8.86
C VAL A 115 12.96 20.02 7.70
N PHE A 116 14.11 19.80 7.04
CA PHE A 116 14.22 18.79 5.99
C PHE A 116 14.18 17.39 6.60
N VAL A 117 13.19 16.59 6.22
CA VAL A 117 13.07 15.18 6.64
C VAL A 117 13.74 14.30 5.58
N SER A 118 14.93 13.79 5.88
CA SER A 118 15.75 13.02 4.93
C SER A 118 15.44 11.51 4.90
N ASP A 119 14.70 11.01 5.88
CA ASP A 119 14.56 9.58 6.20
C ASP A 119 13.14 9.05 6.02
N LEU A 120 12.32 9.69 5.18
CA LEU A 120 11.00 9.16 4.84
C LEU A 120 11.12 7.84 4.06
N PRO A 121 10.31 6.83 4.38
CA PRO A 121 10.29 5.60 3.60
C PRO A 121 9.84 5.91 2.16
N ASN A 122 10.53 5.31 1.19
CA ASN A 122 10.14 5.39 -0.20
C ASN A 122 8.73 4.85 -0.41
N TYR A 123 8.03 5.38 -1.41
CA TYR A 123 6.73 4.87 -1.82
C TYR A 123 6.80 3.36 -2.07
N GLN A 124 5.95 2.61 -1.36
CA GLN A 124 5.91 1.15 -1.46
C GLN A 124 5.03 0.77 -2.66
N TRP A 125 5.66 0.52 -3.79
CA TRP A 125 4.96 0.07 -4.99
C TRP A 125 4.29 -1.28 -4.74
N ASN A 126 3.05 -1.43 -5.22
CA ASN A 126 2.38 -2.72 -5.19
C ASN A 126 2.98 -3.63 -6.28
N HIS A 127 3.77 -4.61 -5.86
CA HIS A 127 4.38 -5.63 -6.72
C HIS A 127 3.60 -6.96 -6.74
N SER A 128 2.33 -6.98 -6.32
CA SER A 128 1.50 -8.19 -6.31
C SER A 128 1.34 -8.81 -7.70
N VAL A 129 1.34 -7.97 -8.75
CA VAL A 129 1.34 -8.42 -10.14
C VAL A 129 2.76 -8.31 -10.67
N LYS A 130 3.32 -9.45 -11.08
CA LYS A 130 4.61 -9.49 -11.74
C LYS A 130 4.42 -9.20 -13.22
N TYR A 131 4.65 -7.96 -13.63
CA TYR A 131 4.73 -7.58 -15.04
C TYR A 131 6.09 -7.93 -15.63
N TRP A 132 6.44 -9.21 -15.61
CA TRP A 132 7.68 -9.74 -16.19
C TRP A 132 7.34 -10.84 -17.19
N HIS A 133 7.62 -10.61 -18.47
CA HIS A 133 7.52 -11.64 -19.48
C HIS A 133 8.87 -12.34 -19.62
N GLU A 134 8.91 -13.63 -19.31
CA GLU A 134 10.03 -14.50 -19.62
C GLU A 134 9.59 -15.51 -20.69
N SER A 135 10.45 -15.76 -21.68
CA SER A 135 10.17 -16.80 -22.67
C SER A 135 10.32 -18.18 -22.05
N GLU A 136 9.51 -19.14 -22.53
CA GLU A 136 9.58 -20.54 -22.11
C GLU A 136 11.00 -21.10 -22.29
N SER A 137 11.66 -20.81 -23.41
CA SER A 137 13.05 -21.22 -23.62
C SER A 137 13.97 -20.70 -22.53
N SER A 138 13.91 -19.40 -22.21
CA SER A 138 14.75 -18.82 -21.13
C SER A 138 14.47 -19.50 -19.79
N HIS A 139 13.19 -19.74 -19.49
CA HIS A 139 12.78 -20.40 -18.25
C HIS A 139 13.32 -21.84 -18.17
N ASP A 140 13.14 -22.63 -19.23
CA ASP A 140 13.55 -24.03 -19.30
C ASP A 140 15.07 -24.20 -19.26
N TRP A 141 15.81 -23.29 -19.90
CA TRP A 141 17.27 -23.25 -19.80
C TRP A 141 17.73 -23.03 -18.36
N ARG A 142 17.01 -22.22 -17.57
CA ARG A 142 17.35 -21.96 -16.16
C ARG A 142 16.85 -23.05 -15.22
N PHE A 143 15.73 -23.70 -15.52
CA PHE A 143 15.03 -24.64 -14.64
C PHE A 143 14.74 -25.99 -15.31
N ARG A 144 15.77 -26.63 -15.85
CA ARG A 144 15.63 -27.96 -16.45
C ARG A 144 15.15 -28.99 -15.42
N ASN A 145 13.90 -29.44 -15.57
CA ASN A 145 13.25 -30.43 -14.69
C ASN A 145 13.54 -31.90 -15.08
N ASP A 146 14.19 -32.14 -16.22
CA ASP A 146 14.36 -33.48 -16.79
C ASP A 146 15.52 -34.28 -16.18
N ILE A 147 16.30 -33.69 -15.28
CA ILE A 147 17.48 -34.32 -14.66
C ILE A 147 17.06 -35.05 -13.37
N THR A 148 16.29 -36.12 -13.51
CA THR A 148 15.66 -36.83 -12.38
C THR A 148 16.68 -37.47 -11.43
N TRP A 149 17.79 -37.99 -11.95
CA TRP A 149 18.86 -38.63 -11.17
C TRP A 149 19.55 -37.69 -10.18
N LEU A 150 19.44 -36.38 -10.40
CA LEU A 150 20.10 -35.38 -9.56
C LEU A 150 19.53 -35.36 -8.14
N ARG A 151 18.26 -35.75 -7.97
CA ARG A 151 17.59 -35.91 -6.67
C ARG A 151 18.21 -37.00 -5.81
N ASP A 152 18.90 -37.97 -6.42
CA ASP A 152 19.47 -39.11 -5.71
C ASP A 152 20.88 -38.84 -5.17
N HIS A 153 21.53 -37.72 -5.57
CA HIS A 153 22.83 -37.33 -5.07
C HIS A 153 22.71 -36.54 -3.75
N LEU A 154 22.37 -37.27 -2.69
CA LEU A 154 22.21 -36.77 -1.32
C LEU A 154 23.55 -36.76 -0.57
N VAL A 155 23.82 -35.66 0.14
CA VAL A 155 24.93 -35.55 1.09
C VAL A 155 24.33 -35.06 2.41
N GLY A 156 24.22 -35.97 3.38
CA GLY A 156 23.33 -35.75 4.52
C GLY A 156 21.87 -35.67 4.06
N ASP A 157 21.13 -34.67 4.54
CA ASP A 157 19.70 -34.49 4.23
C ASP A 157 19.45 -33.54 3.05
N SER A 158 20.51 -33.06 2.39
CA SER A 158 20.40 -32.09 1.29
C SER A 158 20.78 -32.74 -0.04
N VAL A 159 20.00 -32.44 -1.09
CA VAL A 159 20.37 -32.74 -2.47
C VAL A 159 21.46 -31.76 -2.88
N ILE A 160 22.64 -32.28 -3.18
CA ILE A 160 23.80 -31.48 -3.58
C ILE A 160 24.14 -31.78 -5.03
N PHE A 161 24.39 -30.76 -5.83
CA PHE A 161 24.87 -30.97 -7.18
C PHE A 161 26.28 -31.64 -7.17
N PRO A 162 26.46 -32.78 -7.86
CA PRO A 162 27.69 -33.57 -7.74
C PRO A 162 28.90 -32.86 -8.36
N ALA A 163 30.08 -33.08 -7.76
CA ALA A 163 31.36 -32.66 -8.32
C ALA A 163 31.54 -33.12 -9.78
N ALA A 164 31.15 -34.36 -10.08
CA ALA A 164 31.17 -34.92 -11.43
C ALA A 164 30.25 -34.17 -12.40
N GLY A 165 29.14 -33.60 -11.91
CA GLY A 165 28.23 -32.79 -12.72
C GLY A 165 28.90 -31.49 -13.20
N TYR A 166 29.69 -30.83 -12.35
CA TYR A 166 30.42 -29.62 -12.76
C TYR A 166 31.46 -29.94 -13.83
N ILE A 167 32.15 -31.07 -13.68
CA ILE A 167 33.12 -31.54 -14.67
C ILE A 167 32.41 -31.83 -15.99
N ALA A 168 31.27 -32.54 -15.96
CA ALA A 168 30.48 -32.84 -17.15
C ALA A 168 29.98 -31.56 -17.85
N MET A 169 29.50 -30.57 -17.10
CA MET A 169 29.09 -29.27 -17.65
C MET A 169 30.26 -28.52 -18.28
N ALA A 170 31.43 -28.50 -17.62
CA ALA A 170 32.62 -27.86 -18.16
C ALA A 170 33.08 -28.54 -19.46
N ILE A 171 33.10 -29.87 -19.51
CA ILE A 171 33.42 -30.65 -20.71
C ILE A 171 32.40 -30.38 -21.81
N GLY A 172 31.10 -30.39 -21.51
CA GLY A 172 30.03 -30.08 -22.45
C GLY A 172 30.14 -28.66 -23.02
N ALA A 173 30.46 -27.67 -22.18
CA ALA A 173 30.65 -26.28 -22.60
C ALA A 173 31.89 -26.12 -23.50
N ILE A 174 33.00 -26.79 -23.17
CA ILE A 174 34.20 -26.83 -24.02
C ILE A 174 33.84 -27.42 -25.38
N TYR A 175 33.19 -28.59 -25.39
CA TYR A 175 32.77 -29.28 -26.61
C TYR A 175 31.89 -28.39 -27.50
N GLN A 176 30.83 -27.81 -26.94
CA GLN A 176 29.91 -26.91 -27.66
C GLN A 176 30.65 -25.70 -28.25
N LYS A 177 31.54 -25.09 -27.48
CA LYS A 177 32.36 -23.96 -27.95
C LYS A 177 33.27 -24.38 -29.11
N THR A 178 34.03 -25.47 -28.95
CA THR A 178 34.97 -25.93 -29.99
C THR A 178 34.24 -26.33 -31.26
N TYR A 179 33.07 -26.97 -31.14
CA TYR A 179 32.19 -27.32 -32.25
C TYR A 179 31.70 -26.07 -32.99
N ALA A 180 31.12 -25.11 -32.26
CA ALA A 180 30.60 -23.86 -32.85
C ALA A 180 31.69 -23.00 -33.52
N THR A 181 32.94 -23.10 -33.05
CA THR A 181 34.09 -22.40 -33.64
C THR A 181 34.78 -23.16 -34.78
N GLY A 182 34.28 -24.35 -35.16
CA GLY A 182 34.85 -25.18 -36.23
C GLY A 182 36.23 -25.78 -35.91
N GLN A 183 36.60 -25.85 -34.63
CA GLN A 183 37.91 -26.38 -34.20
C GLN A 183 37.95 -27.91 -34.16
N ILE A 184 36.79 -28.56 -34.23
CA ILE A 184 36.65 -30.02 -34.32
C ILE A 184 35.84 -30.37 -35.57
N PRO A 185 36.16 -31.48 -36.27
CA PRO A 185 35.42 -31.91 -37.46
C PRO A 185 33.94 -32.14 -37.17
N GLU A 186 33.08 -31.77 -38.12
CA GLU A 186 31.64 -32.07 -38.04
C GLU A 186 31.40 -33.57 -37.88
N GLY A 187 30.49 -33.93 -36.97
CA GLY A 187 30.18 -35.33 -36.65
C GLY A 187 31.07 -35.99 -35.59
N THR A 188 32.11 -35.33 -35.09
CA THR A 188 32.93 -35.86 -33.97
C THR A 188 32.11 -35.91 -32.68
N SER A 189 32.02 -37.08 -32.05
CA SER A 189 31.28 -37.22 -30.78
C SER A 189 32.11 -36.73 -29.59
N ILE A 190 31.44 -36.20 -28.56
CA ILE A 190 32.09 -35.80 -27.30
C ILE A 190 32.86 -36.97 -26.65
N SER A 191 32.41 -38.21 -26.84
CA SER A 191 33.05 -39.42 -26.30
C SER A 191 34.38 -39.77 -26.98
N GLU A 192 34.64 -39.21 -28.15
CA GLU A 192 35.84 -39.49 -28.96
C GLU A 192 36.97 -38.49 -28.64
N LEU A 193 36.68 -37.44 -27.87
CA LEU A 193 37.62 -36.38 -27.57
C LEU A 193 38.31 -36.61 -26.22
N PRO A 194 39.65 -36.52 -26.15
CA PRO A 194 40.36 -36.54 -24.89
C PRO A 194 40.26 -35.18 -24.19
N PHE A 195 39.90 -35.18 -22.90
CA PHE A 195 39.88 -33.97 -22.07
C PHE A 195 40.99 -34.04 -21.01
N LYS A 196 41.74 -32.94 -20.86
CA LYS A 196 42.74 -32.80 -19.80
C LYS A 196 42.35 -31.69 -18.84
N LEU A 197 41.95 -32.07 -17.64
CA LEU A 197 41.65 -31.14 -16.55
C LEU A 197 42.92 -30.94 -15.70
N ARG A 198 43.15 -29.71 -15.21
CA ARG A 198 44.25 -29.38 -14.29
C ARG A 198 43.75 -28.42 -13.23
N ASN A 199 44.26 -28.55 -12.01
CA ASN A 199 43.98 -27.63 -10.90
C ASN A 199 42.47 -27.42 -10.63
N VAL A 200 41.68 -28.49 -10.74
CA VAL A 200 40.23 -28.43 -10.49
C VAL A 200 39.97 -28.28 -8.99
N THR A 201 39.20 -27.26 -8.62
CA THR A 201 38.80 -27.00 -7.23
C THR A 201 37.30 -26.68 -7.18
N PHE A 202 36.63 -27.14 -6.13
CA PHE A 202 35.20 -26.90 -5.88
C PHE A 202 35.07 -26.12 -4.57
N PRO A 203 35.10 -24.77 -4.61
CA PRO A 203 35.16 -23.96 -3.38
C PRO A 203 33.85 -23.98 -2.59
N GLN A 204 32.73 -24.26 -3.26
CA GLN A 204 31.41 -24.32 -2.64
C GLN A 204 30.56 -25.39 -3.34
N MET A 205 29.75 -26.09 -2.56
CA MET A 205 28.75 -27.02 -3.05
C MET A 205 27.46 -26.25 -3.40
N LEU A 206 26.84 -26.55 -4.54
CA LEU A 206 25.50 -26.05 -4.87
C LEU A 206 24.46 -26.98 -4.26
N ALA A 207 23.83 -26.53 -3.17
CA ALA A 207 22.63 -27.14 -2.64
C ALA A 207 21.47 -26.85 -3.61
N LEU A 208 20.71 -27.88 -3.95
CA LEU A 208 19.51 -27.75 -4.78
C LEU A 208 18.29 -27.76 -3.87
N ASP A 209 17.41 -26.79 -4.07
CA ASP A 209 16.14 -26.75 -3.35
C ASP A 209 15.30 -27.97 -3.73
N THR A 210 15.05 -28.84 -2.77
CA THR A 210 14.19 -30.03 -2.92
C THR A 210 12.70 -29.71 -2.96
N LYS A 211 12.33 -28.42 -3.05
CA LYS A 211 10.94 -27.99 -3.26
C LYS A 211 10.50 -28.27 -4.70
N SER A 212 10.52 -29.54 -5.08
CA SER A 212 9.64 -30.08 -6.10
C SER A 212 8.53 -30.84 -5.37
N GLY A 213 7.50 -30.11 -4.96
CA GLY A 213 6.31 -30.66 -4.32
C GLY A 213 5.19 -29.64 -4.35
N THR A 214 4.13 -30.00 -5.08
CA THR A 214 2.86 -29.33 -5.43
C THR A 214 2.90 -28.31 -6.55
#